data_AF-A0A2D0NGS2-F1
#
_entry.id   AF-A0A2D0NGS2-F1
#
_cell.length_a   1.000
_cell.length_b   1.000
_cell.length_c   1.000
_cell.angle_alpha   90.00
_cell.angle_beta   90.00
_cell.angle_gamma   90.00
#
_symmetry.space_group_name_H-M   'P 1'
#
loop_
_entity.id
_entity.type
_entity.pdbx_description
1 polymer ?
#
loop_
_entity_poly.entity_id
_entity_poly.type
_entity_poly.pdbx_seq_one_letter_code
_entity_poly.pdbx_strand_id
1 'polypeptide(L)'
;MSFLLRDLESALPQDIVEKGLQYLASDLVDNLAEQDGQWEADVQGTHNYKVNIDLVGDQVENWFCDCPYDWGPVCKHVAAVLFAIRTDKGESDLAKMPYFTKIRAQTEEADPSNENEAHPE
;
A
#
# COMPACT_ATOMS: atom_id res chain seq x y z
N MET A 1 12.37 11.29 10.34
CA MET A 1 13.30 10.17 10.11
C MET A 1 13.26 9.92 8.63
N SER A 2 14.39 9.95 7.93
CA SER A 2 14.43 9.64 6.51
C SER A 2 15.02 8.25 6.29
N PHE A 3 14.49 7.53 5.31
CA PHE A 3 14.96 6.21 4.92
C PHE A 3 14.83 6.04 3.41
N LEU A 4 15.60 5.11 2.85
CA LEU A 4 15.57 4.84 1.42
C LEU A 4 14.41 3.91 1.07
N LEU A 5 13.78 4.15 -0.07
CA LEU A 5 12.67 3.36 -0.61
C LEU A 5 13.05 1.88 -0.82
N ARG A 6 14.33 1.61 -1.09
CA ARG A 6 14.84 0.24 -1.23
C ARG A 6 15.06 -0.48 0.09
N ASP A 7 15.17 0.26 1.20
CA ASP A 7 15.56 -0.24 2.52
C ASP A 7 14.37 -0.32 3.49
N LEU A 8 13.14 -0.27 2.97
CA LEU A 8 11.89 -0.31 3.76
C LEU A 8 11.81 -1.50 4.72
N GLU A 9 12.28 -2.67 4.29
CA GLU A 9 12.26 -3.90 5.09
C GLU A 9 13.14 -3.82 6.34
N SER A 10 14.18 -2.99 6.30
CA SER A 10 15.10 -2.75 7.41
C SER A 10 14.68 -1.53 8.24
N ALA A 11 14.07 -0.54 7.58
CA ALA A 11 13.61 0.70 8.22
C ALA A 11 12.30 0.53 8.99
N LEU A 12 11.42 -0.38 8.55
CA LEU A 12 10.09 -0.61 9.11
C LEU A 12 10.03 -1.94 9.86
N PRO A 13 9.17 -2.06 10.89
CA PRO A 13 8.95 -3.33 11.56
C PRO A 13 8.29 -4.35 10.60
N GLN A 14 8.69 -5.61 10.74
CA GLN A 14 8.27 -6.70 9.87
C GLN A 14 6.74 -6.82 9.72
N ASP A 15 5.98 -6.65 10.81
CA ASP A 15 4.51 -6.72 10.77
C ASP A 15 3.89 -5.65 9.86
N ILE A 16 4.49 -4.45 9.81
CA ILE A 16 4.04 -3.36 8.92
C ILE A 16 4.43 -3.63 7.48
N VAL A 17 5.62 -4.18 7.23
CA VAL A 17 6.08 -4.60 5.90
C VAL A 17 5.14 -5.65 5.32
N GLU A 18 4.85 -6.70 6.09
CA GLU A 18 3.94 -7.78 5.68
C GLU A 18 2.54 -7.26 5.35
N LYS A 19 1.98 -6.37 6.19
CA LYS A 19 0.67 -5.76 5.94
C LYS A 19 0.68 -4.80 4.74
N GLY A 20 1.72 -3.99 4.58
CA GLY A 20 1.85 -3.08 3.45
C GLY A 20 1.89 -3.84 2.12
N LEU A 21 2.68 -4.91 2.06
CA LEU A 21 2.74 -5.78 0.88
C LEU A 21 1.41 -6.47 0.62
N GLN A 22 0.68 -6.88 1.66
CA GLN A 22 -0.65 -7.48 1.51
C GLN A 22 -1.63 -6.49 0.87
N TYR A 23 -1.66 -5.23 1.31
CA TYR A 23 -2.53 -4.21 0.72
C TYR A 23 -2.19 -3.92 -0.73
N LEU A 24 -0.89 -3.84 -1.05
CA LEU A 24 -0.44 -3.69 -2.44
C LEU A 24 -0.82 -4.90 -3.30
N ALA A 25 -0.65 -6.12 -2.79
CA ALA A 25 -0.99 -7.35 -3.52
C ALA A 25 -2.50 -7.52 -3.73
N SER A 26 -3.32 -6.99 -2.81
CA SER A 26 -4.77 -6.92 -2.92
C SER A 26 -5.28 -5.76 -3.79
N ASP A 27 -4.39 -5.01 -4.46
CA ASP A 27 -4.75 -3.86 -5.32
C ASP A 27 -5.57 -2.78 -4.58
N LEU A 28 -5.31 -2.60 -3.27
CA LEU A 28 -6.04 -1.62 -2.44
C LEU A 28 -5.46 -0.21 -2.55
N VAL A 29 -4.37 -0.01 -3.29
CA VAL A 29 -3.75 1.30 -3.50
C VAL A 29 -4.20 1.81 -4.87
N ASP A 30 -5.00 2.86 -4.87
CA ASP A 30 -5.55 3.49 -6.07
C ASP A 30 -5.03 4.94 -6.21
N ASN A 31 -5.27 5.55 -7.37
CA ASN A 31 -4.99 6.96 -7.65
C ASN A 31 -3.55 7.40 -7.29
N LEU A 32 -2.56 6.51 -7.50
CA LEU A 32 -1.16 6.81 -7.27
C LEU A 32 -0.67 7.85 -8.30
N ALA A 33 -0.27 9.02 -7.81
CA ALA A 33 0.22 10.12 -8.63
C ALA A 33 1.51 10.71 -8.05
N GLU A 34 2.43 11.13 -8.93
CA GLU A 34 3.66 11.84 -8.58
C GLU A 34 3.61 13.29 -9.08
N GLN A 35 4.02 14.24 -8.24
CA GLN A 35 4.18 15.65 -8.57
C GLN A 35 5.42 16.24 -7.87
N ASP A 36 6.49 16.50 -8.62
CA ASP A 36 7.72 17.13 -8.11
C ASP A 36 8.31 16.40 -6.89
N GLY A 37 8.28 15.07 -6.91
CA GLY A 37 8.72 14.23 -5.78
C GLY A 37 7.70 14.08 -4.65
N GLN A 38 6.52 14.70 -4.76
CA GLN A 38 5.38 14.45 -3.87
C GLN A 38 4.51 13.35 -4.46
N TRP A 39 4.32 12.28 -3.71
CA TRP A 39 3.44 11.20 -4.10
C TRP A 39 2.14 11.29 -3.32
N GLU A 40 1.02 11.12 -4.01
CA GLU A 40 -0.30 10.99 -3.41
C GLU A 40 -0.94 9.68 -3.86
N ALA A 41 -1.64 9.02 -2.96
CA ALA A 41 -2.41 7.81 -3.26
C ALA A 41 -3.63 7.70 -2.33
N ASP A 42 -4.62 6.97 -2.79
CA ASP A 42 -5.82 6.64 -2.02
C ASP A 42 -5.81 5.14 -1.70
N VAL A 43 -5.86 4.79 -0.42
CA VAL A 43 -5.78 3.41 0.05
C VAL A 43 -7.15 2.96 0.55
N GLN A 44 -7.68 1.89 -0.04
CA GLN A 44 -8.94 1.27 0.36
C GLN A 44 -8.77 0.49 1.67
N GLY A 45 -9.72 0.68 2.59
CA GLY A 45 -9.80 -0.02 3.86
C GLY A 45 -11.24 -0.03 4.36
N THR A 46 -11.46 0.26 5.65
CA THR A 46 -12.82 0.53 6.17
C THR A 46 -13.43 1.76 5.51
N HIS A 47 -12.57 2.74 5.20
CA HIS A 47 -12.87 3.92 4.39
C HIS A 47 -11.68 4.13 3.43
N ASN A 48 -11.83 5.04 2.48
CA ASN A 48 -10.69 5.46 1.66
C ASN A 48 -9.81 6.40 2.49
N TYR A 49 -8.54 6.06 2.62
CA TYR A 49 -7.54 6.85 3.32
C TYR A 49 -6.59 7.49 2.33
N LYS A 50 -6.43 8.81 2.42
CA LYS A 50 -5.44 9.52 1.62
C LYS A 50 -4.07 9.42 2.27
N VAL A 51 -3.07 9.14 1.44
CA VAL A 51 -1.66 9.03 1.82
C VAL A 51 -0.84 9.97 0.95
N ASN A 52 0.02 10.75 1.59
CA ASN A 52 0.95 11.65 0.92
C ASN A 52 2.38 11.30 1.36
N ILE A 53 3.31 11.26 0.42
CA ILE A 53 4.71 10.90 0.68
C ILE A 53 5.61 11.91 -0.03
N ASP A 54 6.47 12.56 0.75
CA ASP A 54 7.52 13.43 0.25
C ASP A 54 8.76 12.58 -0.04
N LEU A 55 9.14 12.51 -1.32
CA LEU A 55 10.26 11.70 -1.80
C LEU A 55 11.27 12.57 -2.54
N VAL A 56 12.53 12.54 -2.08
CA VAL A 56 13.64 13.24 -2.71
C VAL A 56 14.57 12.22 -3.35
N GLY A 57 14.44 12.05 -4.67
CA GLY A 57 15.16 11.01 -5.41
C GLY A 57 14.60 9.63 -5.10
N ASP A 58 15.21 8.91 -4.15
CA ASP A 58 14.73 7.60 -3.62
C ASP A 58 14.68 7.59 -2.09
N GLN A 59 14.83 8.75 -1.47
CA GLN A 59 14.80 8.93 -0.03
C GLN A 59 13.42 9.47 0.38
N VAL A 60 12.78 8.76 1.30
CA VAL A 60 11.53 9.19 1.94
C VAL A 60 11.90 10.23 2.99
N GLU A 61 11.49 11.48 2.78
CA GLU A 61 11.75 12.57 3.71
C GLU A 61 10.62 12.72 4.73
N ASN A 62 9.39 12.57 4.25
CA ASN A 62 8.19 12.74 5.07
C ASN A 62 7.02 11.92 4.51
N TRP A 63 6.05 11.62 5.37
CA TRP A 63 4.83 10.91 5.00
C TRP A 63 3.67 11.37 5.88
N PHE A 64 2.48 11.30 5.32
CA PHE A 64 1.24 11.59 5.99
C PHE A 64 0.17 10.58 5.59
N CYS A 65 -0.66 10.18 6.54
CA CYS A 65 -1.86 9.40 6.29
C CYS A 65 -2.96 9.87 7.23
N ASP A 66 -4.16 10.08 6.71
CA ASP A 66 -5.33 10.51 7.49
C ASP A 66 -5.95 9.36 8.34
N CYS A 67 -5.32 8.19 8.39
CA CYS A 67 -5.89 7.08 9.14
C CYS A 67 -5.82 7.31 10.66
N PRO A 68 -6.90 7.04 11.42
CA PRO A 68 -6.93 7.28 12.87
C PRO A 68 -6.15 6.23 13.67
N TYR A 69 -5.59 5.21 13.01
CA TYR A 69 -4.87 4.10 13.64
C TYR A 69 -3.37 4.25 13.44
N ASP A 70 -2.66 4.51 14.53
CA ASP A 70 -1.20 4.62 14.57
C ASP A 70 -0.62 3.35 15.21
N TRP A 71 -0.14 2.41 14.38
CA TRP A 71 0.36 1.10 14.81
C TRP A 71 1.88 0.96 14.65
N GLY A 72 2.64 2.05 14.78
CA GLY A 72 4.09 2.02 14.65
C GLY A 72 4.66 3.31 14.06
N PRO A 73 5.92 3.28 13.58
CA PRO A 73 6.56 4.47 13.00
C PRO A 73 5.89 4.94 11.71
N VAL A 74 5.24 4.02 10.98
CA VAL A 74 4.35 4.29 9.85
C VAL A 74 3.15 3.38 9.94
N CYS A 75 2.01 3.80 9.40
CA CYS A 75 0.84 2.93 9.29
C CYS A 75 0.97 1.98 8.09
N LYS A 76 0.18 0.90 8.10
CA LYS A 76 0.13 -0.07 7.00
C LYS A 76 -0.21 0.56 5.63
N HIS A 77 -1.00 1.64 5.60
CA HIS A 77 -1.35 2.34 4.36
C HIS A 77 -0.14 3.05 3.76
N VAL A 78 0.64 3.76 4.58
CA VAL A 78 1.90 4.39 4.14
C VAL A 78 2.85 3.33 3.61
N ALA A 79 3.00 2.20 4.31
CA ALA A 79 3.84 1.10 3.85
C ALA A 79 3.39 0.57 2.48
N ALA A 80 2.08 0.36 2.28
CA ALA A 80 1.53 -0.10 1.01
C ALA A 80 1.86 0.88 -0.15
N VAL A 81 1.68 2.18 0.07
CA VAL A 81 1.97 3.21 -0.93
C VAL A 81 3.47 3.30 -1.22
N LEU A 82 4.34 3.17 -0.22
CA LEU A 82 5.79 3.11 -0.43
C LEU A 82 6.18 1.95 -1.36
N PHE A 83 5.59 0.77 -1.17
CA PHE A 83 5.83 -0.36 -2.09
C PHE A 83 5.21 -0.13 -3.48
N ALA A 84 4.07 0.57 -3.56
CA ALA A 84 3.46 0.95 -4.84
C ALA A 84 4.38 1.89 -5.64
N ILE A 85 4.89 2.95 -5.00
CA ILE A 85 5.85 3.90 -5.58
C ILE A 85 7.11 3.16 -6.08
N ARG A 86 7.62 2.22 -5.27
CA ARG A 86 8.78 1.41 -5.63
C ARG A 86 8.51 0.56 -6.89
N THR A 87 7.31 0.01 -6.99
CA THR A 87 6.88 -0.76 -8.16
C THR A 87 6.75 0.12 -9.40
N ASP A 88 6.14 1.31 -9.26
CA ASP A 88 5.94 2.29 -10.33
C ASP A 88 7.27 2.81 -10.90
N LYS A 89 8.24 3.09 -10.02
CA LYS A 89 9.63 3.45 -10.39
C LYS A 89 10.40 2.35 -11.13
N GLY A 90 9.82 1.16 -11.32
CA GLY A 90 10.40 0.07 -12.11
C GLY A 90 11.34 -0.85 -11.35
N GLU A 91 11.34 -0.82 -10.01
CA GLU A 91 12.08 -1.79 -9.19
C GLU A 91 11.34 -3.14 -9.18
N SER A 92 11.62 -3.95 -10.21
CA SER A 92 11.00 -5.27 -10.46
C SER A 92 11.30 -6.38 -9.43
N ASP A 93 12.05 -6.09 -8.37
CA ASP A 93 12.40 -7.09 -7.35
C ASP A 93 11.23 -7.46 -6.41
N LEU A 94 10.18 -6.61 -6.35
CA LEU A 94 8.95 -6.94 -5.61
C LEU A 94 8.18 -8.11 -6.25
N ALA A 95 8.21 -8.25 -7.58
CA ALA A 95 7.57 -9.37 -8.29
C ALA A 95 8.27 -10.72 -8.05
N LYS A 96 9.51 -10.71 -7.55
CA LYS A 96 10.28 -11.91 -7.23
C LYS A 96 10.16 -12.30 -5.76
N MET A 97 9.54 -11.46 -4.92
CA MET A 97 9.36 -11.79 -3.51
C MET A 97 8.35 -12.94 -3.35
N PRO A 98 8.74 -14.06 -2.73
CA PRO A 98 7.88 -15.24 -2.60
C PRO A 98 6.62 -15.00 -1.76
N TYR A 99 6.62 -13.93 -0.95
CA TYR A 99 5.45 -13.48 -0.19
C TYR A 99 4.38 -12.88 -1.12
N PHE A 100 4.81 -12.07 -2.11
CA PHE A 100 3.92 -11.38 -3.05
C PHE A 100 3.18 -12.36 -3.97
N THR A 101 3.88 -13.39 -4.47
CA THR A 101 3.29 -14.45 -5.32
C THR A 101 2.24 -15.27 -4.56
N LYS A 102 2.36 -15.43 -3.24
CA LYS A 102 1.38 -16.17 -2.42
C LYS A 102 0.13 -15.37 -2.09
N ILE A 103 0.24 -14.04 -1.95
CA ILE A 103 -0.92 -13.19 -1.60
C ILE A 103 -1.82 -12.95 -2.83
N ARG A 104 -1.25 -12.68 -4.00
CA ARG A 104 -2.03 -12.44 -5.24
C ARG A 104 -2.92 -13.63 -5.64
N ALA A 105 -2.51 -14.85 -5.32
CA ALA A 105 -3.30 -16.06 -5.59
C ALA A 105 -4.54 -16.20 -4.68
N GLN A 106 -4.73 -15.33 -3.68
CA GLN A 106 -5.84 -15.40 -2.71
C GLN A 106 -6.83 -14.24 -2.82
N THR A 107 -6.56 -13.21 -3.66
CA THR A 107 -7.39 -11.99 -3.76
C THR A 107 -8.32 -11.98 -4.97
N GLU A 108 -8.33 -13.03 -5.80
CA GLU A 108 -9.28 -13.22 -6.90
C GLU A 108 -10.71 -13.61 -6.44
N GLU A 109 -10.93 -13.75 -5.13
CA GLU A 109 -12.24 -14.13 -4.55
C GLU A 109 -12.84 -13.01 -3.70
N ALA A 110 -13.08 -11.84 -4.29
CA ALA A 110 -13.93 -10.81 -3.71
C ALA A 110 -14.69 -10.03 -4.78
N ASP A 111 -15.51 -10.74 -5.56
CA ASP A 111 -16.68 -10.15 -6.23
C ASP A 111 -17.95 -10.63 -5.51
N PRO A 112 -18.54 -9.83 -4.60
CA PRO A 112 -19.91 -10.04 -4.15
C PRO A 112 -20.85 -9.21 -5.03
N SER A 113 -20.92 -9.51 -6.34
CA SER A 113 -22.05 -9.11 -7.17
C SER A 113 -22.90 -10.31 -7.59
N ASN A 114 -23.14 -11.25 -6.66
CA ASN A 114 -24.28 -12.16 -6.79
C ASN A 114 -24.73 -12.79 -5.45
N GLU A 115 -25.58 -12.10 -4.71
CA GLU A 115 -26.68 -12.78 -4.02
C GLU A 115 -27.99 -11.98 -4.14
N ASN A 116 -28.87 -12.57 -4.93
CA ASN A 116 -30.29 -12.30 -5.10
C ASN A 116 -31.04 -12.38 -3.77
N GLU A 117 -31.85 -11.36 -3.47
CA GLU A 117 -33.00 -11.52 -2.57
C GLU A 117 -34.28 -10.95 -3.20
N ALA A 118 -35.06 -11.86 -3.80
CA ALA A 118 -36.48 -11.72 -4.01
C ALA A 118 -37.25 -11.89 -2.68
N HIS A 119 -38.22 -11.01 -2.38
CA HIS A 119 -39.56 -11.26 -1.75
C HIS A 119 -40.08 -10.02 -0.98
N PRO A 120 -41.37 -9.94 -0.61
CA PRO A 120 -42.63 -10.11 -1.34
C PRO A 120 -43.55 -8.87 -1.17
N GLU A 121 -44.71 -8.84 -1.83
CA GLU A 121 -46.07 -8.65 -1.27
C GLU A 121 -47.12 -8.97 -2.35
#